data_AF-A0A382V1N9-F1
#
_entry.id   AF-A0A382V1N9-F1
#
_cell.length_a   1.000
_cell.length_b   1.000
_cell.length_c   1.000
_cell.angle_alpha   90.00
_cell.angle_beta   90.00
_cell.angle_gamma   90.00
#
_symmetry.space_group_name_H-M   'P 1'
#
loop_
_entity.id
_entity.type
_entity.pdbx_description
1 polymer ?
#
loop_
_entity_poly.entity_id
_entity_poly.type
_entity_poly.pdbx_seq_one_letter_code
_entity_poly.pdbx_strand_id
1 'polypeptide(L)'
;MQELISKATTLLEALPYIQRFAGATFVVKYGGSFMDSPDEAVRTGVASDVVFLEAVEINPVVVHGGGKRISKALEAAGMESRF
;
A
#
# COMPACT_ATOMS: atom_id res chain seq x y z
N MET A 1 -24.49 18.93 -4.74
CA MET A 1 -24.21 18.94 -6.19
C MET A 1 -22.76 19.32 -6.48
N GLN A 2 -22.24 20.43 -5.91
CA GLN A 2 -20.83 20.83 -6.05
C GLN A 2 -19.82 19.70 -5.75
N GLU A 3 -20.01 18.96 -4.65
CA GLU A 3 -19.08 17.89 -4.23
C GLU A 3 -19.01 16.74 -5.25
N LEU A 4 -20.16 16.33 -5.81
CA LEU A 4 -20.24 15.29 -6.83
C LEU A 4 -19.54 15.73 -8.12
N ILE A 5 -19.72 16.99 -8.52
CA ILE A 5 -19.02 17.58 -9.68
C ILE A 5 -17.52 17.57 -9.43
N SER A 6 -17.07 17.99 -8.23
CA SER A 6 -15.65 17.97 -7.86
C SER A 6 -15.05 16.57 -7.94
N LYS A 7 -15.74 15.55 -7.42
CA LYS A 7 -15.28 14.15 -7.49
C LYS A 7 -15.17 13.65 -8.94
N ALA A 8 -16.15 13.99 -9.78
CA ALA A 8 -16.12 13.63 -11.19
C ALA A 8 -14.95 14.29 -11.93
N THR A 9 -14.68 15.57 -11.67
CA THR A 9 -13.53 16.30 -12.24
C THR A 9 -12.21 15.63 -11.86
N THR A 10 -12.01 15.29 -10.57
CA THR A 10 -10.79 14.58 -10.13
C THR A 10 -10.62 13.23 -10.84
N LEU A 11 -11.69 12.46 -11.02
CA LEU A 11 -11.61 11.19 -11.73
C LEU A 11 -11.28 11.35 -13.21
N LEU A 12 -11.85 12.38 -13.87
CA LEU A 12 -11.53 12.70 -15.26
C LEU A 12 -10.06 13.10 -15.43
N GLU A 13 -9.49 13.84 -14.47
CA GLU A 13 -8.06 14.18 -14.46
C GLU A 13 -7.17 12.95 -14.24
N ALA A 14 -7.62 11.97 -13.44
CA ALA A 14 -6.88 10.74 -13.18
C ALA A 14 -6.97 9.71 -14.33
N LEU A 15 -8.04 9.75 -15.13
CA LEU A 15 -8.34 8.74 -16.14
C LEU A 15 -7.19 8.48 -17.15
N PRO A 16 -6.49 9.51 -17.70
CA PRO A 16 -5.37 9.27 -18.59
C PRO A 16 -4.21 8.48 -17.96
N TYR A 17 -4.00 8.63 -16.64
CA TYR A 17 -2.97 7.89 -15.91
C TYR A 17 -3.38 6.43 -15.72
N ILE A 18 -4.64 6.19 -15.37
CA ILE A 18 -5.20 4.84 -15.24
C ILE A 18 -5.05 4.10 -16.57
N GLN A 19 -5.52 4.68 -17.68
CA GLN A 19 -5.42 4.07 -19.00
C GLN A 19 -3.98 3.84 -19.45
N ARG A 20 -3.06 4.75 -19.11
CA ARG A 20 -1.64 4.60 -19.42
C ARG A 20 -1.00 3.38 -18.74
N PHE A 21 -1.47 3.02 -17.54
CA PHE A 21 -0.88 1.96 -16.73
C PHE A 21 -1.72 0.68 -16.68
N ALA A 22 -2.88 0.63 -17.34
CA ALA A 22 -3.66 -0.59 -17.51
C ALA A 22 -2.77 -1.72 -18.09
N GLY A 23 -2.78 -2.88 -17.43
CA GLY A 23 -1.93 -4.04 -17.72
C GLY A 23 -0.50 -3.95 -17.16
N ALA A 24 -0.03 -2.78 -16.70
CA ALA A 24 1.32 -2.64 -16.17
C ALA A 24 1.48 -3.32 -14.80
N THR A 25 2.70 -3.79 -14.50
CA THR A 25 3.03 -4.35 -13.18
C THR A 25 3.67 -3.30 -12.29
N PHE A 26 3.09 -3.06 -11.12
CA PHE A 26 3.63 -2.12 -10.12
C PHE A 26 4.20 -2.90 -8.94
N VAL A 27 5.52 -2.91 -8.79
CA VAL A 27 6.17 -3.52 -7.61
C VAL A 27 6.18 -2.50 -6.47
N VAL A 28 5.36 -2.75 -5.45
CA VAL A 28 5.12 -1.86 -4.32
C VAL A 28 5.87 -2.38 -3.09
N LYS A 29 6.88 -1.64 -2.64
CA LYS A 29 7.55 -1.96 -1.37
C LYS A 29 6.72 -1.45 -0.20
N TYR A 30 6.19 -2.38 0.59
CA TYR A 30 5.40 -2.08 1.78
C TYR A 30 6.26 -2.15 3.06
N GLY A 31 6.47 -1.00 3.68
CA GLY A 31 7.35 -0.86 4.84
C GLY A 31 6.70 -1.35 6.15
N GLY A 32 7.51 -1.94 7.04
CA GLY A 32 7.03 -2.42 8.35
C GLY A 32 6.44 -1.35 9.25
N SER A 33 6.80 -0.07 9.09
CA SER A 33 6.21 1.03 9.85
C SER A 33 4.71 1.22 9.60
N PHE A 34 4.24 0.92 8.38
CA PHE A 34 2.83 0.99 8.04
C PHE A 34 2.07 -0.26 8.51
N MET A 35 2.70 -1.43 8.42
CA MET A 35 2.12 -2.69 8.94
C MET A 35 1.88 -2.66 10.45
N ASP A 36 2.85 -2.12 11.18
CA ASP A 36 2.83 -2.04 12.65
C ASP A 36 2.22 -0.73 13.16
N SER A 37 1.57 0.06 12.28
CA SER A 37 0.89 1.28 12.69
C SER A 37 -0.18 0.96 13.74
N PRO A 38 -0.27 1.70 14.85
CA PRO A 38 -1.37 1.54 15.80
C PRO A 38 -2.71 2.00 15.20
N ASP A 39 -2.67 2.95 14.27
CA ASP A 39 -3.84 3.45 13.54
C ASP A 39 -4.28 2.44 12.47
N GLU A 40 -5.49 1.94 12.61
CA GLU A 40 -6.12 1.00 11.67
C GLU A 40 -6.39 1.63 10.31
N ALA A 41 -6.73 2.91 10.24
CA ALA A 41 -7.00 3.61 9.00
C ALA A 41 -5.78 3.63 8.08
N VAL A 42 -4.57 3.70 8.66
CA VAL A 42 -3.31 3.60 7.92
C VAL A 42 -3.13 2.21 7.33
N ARG A 43 -3.49 1.15 8.07
CA ARG A 43 -3.34 -0.24 7.61
C ARG A 43 -4.37 -0.55 6.51
N THR A 44 -5.62 -0.16 6.70
CA THR A 44 -6.71 -0.41 5.74
C THR A 44 -6.62 0.49 4.51
N GLY A 45 -6.07 1.70 4.65
CA GLY A 45 -5.82 2.60 3.52
C GLY A 45 -4.89 1.99 2.48
N VAL A 46 -3.74 1.45 2.90
CA VAL A 46 -2.79 0.82 1.96
C VAL A 46 -3.40 -0.41 1.29
N ALA A 47 -4.16 -1.22 2.02
CA ALA A 47 -4.87 -2.34 1.42
C ALA A 47 -5.91 -1.88 0.38
N SER A 48 -6.64 -0.80 0.69
CA SER A 48 -7.63 -0.21 -0.22
C SER A 48 -6.97 0.33 -1.49
N ASP A 49 -5.80 0.96 -1.38
CA ASP A 49 -5.04 1.46 -2.54
C ASP A 49 -4.57 0.32 -3.45
N VAL A 50 -4.09 -0.80 -2.87
CA VAL A 50 -3.69 -1.99 -3.64
C VAL A 50 -4.88 -2.58 -4.38
N VAL A 51 -6.04 -2.69 -3.72
CA VAL A 51 -7.28 -3.16 -4.36
C VAL A 51 -7.74 -2.20 -5.44
N PHE A 52 -7.64 -0.88 -5.22
CA PHE A 52 -7.97 0.11 -6.24
C PHE A 52 -7.11 -0.04 -7.49
N LEU A 53 -5.79 -0.24 -7.34
CA LEU A 53 -4.89 -0.48 -8.48
C LEU A 53 -5.34 -1.69 -9.31
N GLU A 54 -5.67 -2.80 -8.66
CA GLU A 54 -6.18 -4.01 -9.34
C GLU A 54 -7.52 -3.74 -10.05
N ALA A 55 -8.44 -3.05 -9.37
CA ALA A 55 -9.75 -2.72 -9.92
C ALA A 55 -9.69 -1.79 -11.16
N VAL A 56 -8.58 -1.09 -11.35
CA VAL A 56 -8.31 -0.25 -12.53
C VAL A 56 -7.29 -0.88 -13.49
N GLU A 57 -7.17 -2.21 -13.45
CA GLU A 57 -6.35 -3.05 -14.34
C GLU A 57 -4.83 -2.88 -14.21
N ILE A 58 -4.34 -2.23 -13.15
CA ILE A 58 -2.92 -2.25 -12.81
C ILE A 58 -2.64 -3.53 -12.04
N ASN A 59 -1.52 -4.21 -12.29
CA ASN A 59 -1.15 -5.46 -11.61
C ASN A 59 -0.21 -5.16 -10.42
N PRO A 60 -0.70 -4.95 -9.19
CA PRO A 60 0.15 -4.69 -8.04
C PRO A 60 0.87 -5.95 -7.56
N VAL A 61 2.18 -5.83 -7.30
CA VAL A 61 3.00 -6.85 -6.65
C VAL A 61 3.56 -6.25 -5.37
N VAL A 62 3.05 -6.70 -4.22
CA VAL A 62 3.47 -6.16 -2.92
C VAL A 62 4.67 -6.93 -2.37
N VAL A 63 5.75 -6.21 -2.06
CA VAL A 63 6.93 -6.74 -1.36
C VAL A 63 7.01 -6.11 0.01
N HIS A 64 6.88 -6.89 1.08
CA HIS A 64 6.88 -6.36 2.44
C HIS A 64 8.07 -6.82 3.29
N GLY A 65 8.40 -6.02 4.30
CA GLY A 65 9.40 -6.38 5.31
C GLY A 65 8.79 -7.16 6.48
N GLY A 66 9.59 -7.33 7.54
CA GLY A 66 9.15 -7.93 8.80
C GLY A 66 10.08 -7.67 9.99
N GLY A 67 11.04 -6.75 9.83
CA GLY A 67 12.19 -6.58 10.73
C GLY A 67 11.82 -6.43 12.20
N LYS A 68 10.84 -5.58 12.53
CA LYS A 68 10.39 -5.37 13.92
C LYS A 68 9.92 -6.66 14.59
N ARG A 69 9.16 -7.51 13.88
CA ARG A 69 8.68 -8.79 14.42
C ARG A 69 9.83 -9.79 14.57
N ILE A 70 10.78 -9.79 13.65
CA ILE A 70 12.00 -10.61 13.74
C ILE A 70 12.84 -10.20 14.95
N SER A 71 13.12 -8.90 15.12
CA SER A 71 13.88 -8.38 16.27
C SER A 71 13.22 -8.72 17.60
N LYS A 72 11.89 -8.56 17.72
CA LYS A 72 11.13 -8.96 18.92
C LYS A 72 11.25 -10.45 19.22
N ALA A 73 11.22 -11.29 18.19
CA ALA A 73 11.36 -12.74 18.36
C ALA A 73 12.78 -13.14 18.77
N LEU A 74 13.82 -12.48 18.23
CA LEU A 74 15.21 -12.71 18.62
C LEU A 74 15.47 -12.29 20.08
N GLU A 75 14.97 -11.13 20.48
CA GLU A 75 15.05 -10.65 21.86
C GLU A 75 14.37 -11.62 22.84
N ALA A 76 13.17 -12.09 22.51
CA ALA A 76 12.46 -13.09 23.31
C ALA A 76 13.20 -14.44 23.43
N ALA A 77 14.04 -14.76 22.45
CA ALA A 77 14.90 -15.94 22.45
C ALA A 77 16.29 -15.71 23.05
N GLY A 78 16.57 -14.51 23.57
CA GLY A 78 17.87 -14.15 24.15
C GLY A 78 19.00 -14.03 23.12
N MET A 79 18.67 -13.83 21.83
CA MET A 79 19.65 -13.71 20.75
C MET A 79 19.91 -12.24 20.40
N GLU A 80 21.18 -11.84 20.35
CA GLU A 80 21.57 -10.53 19.83
C GLU A 80 21.52 -10.51 18.30
N SER A 81 20.89 -9.48 17.76
CA SER A 81 20.86 -9.26 16.33
C SER A 81 22.11 -8.53 15.84
N ARG A 82 22.73 -9.01 14.76
CA ARG A 82 23.83 -8.33 14.06
C ARG A 82 23.37 -7.98 12.65
N PHE A 83 23.48 -6.71 12.28
CA PHE A 83 23.08 -6.18 10.98
C PHE A 83 24.13 -5.20 10.48
#